data_AF-A0A1C5HTK6-F1
#
_entry.id   AF-A0A1C5HTK6-F1
#
_cell.length_a   1.000
_cell.length_b   1.000
_cell.length_c   1.000
_cell.angle_alpha   90.00
_cell.angle_beta   90.00
_cell.angle_gamma   90.00
#
_symmetry.space_group_name_H-M   'P 1'
#
loop_
_entity.id
_entity.type
_entity.pdbx_description
1 polymer ?
#
loop_
_entity_poly.entity_id
_entity_poly.type
_entity_poly.pdbx_seq_one_letter_code
_entity_poly.pdbx_strand_id
1 'polypeptide(L)'
;MINFRYHVVSLTAVFLALAIGLVVGTAALNGPVADSLRETVNGLRKDNQQMRQSVNSMQKELELEEEFAAQMAETFLPGKLAGKRVLVLTTPTGREHTEGVLKMLETAGADVTGRVDIQDKFVNPDNNTNLMELAVTAARPSAPASALPGNGNGVETSSALLASVLLDRPQGTPAVTEADRKAVLAAYSNGGYLTAEEPVSGSAEAVVVVSGQPYVDKDSAKKDESVVKIAEQFDRTGAIVVGGNGSDGGNLVAIVRGDPVLAQTISTVDNANTVQGQLVTTLALVQQLTEKKAGQYGVGDNAADLLPRLPQ
;
A
#
# COMPACT_ATOMS: atom_id res chain seq x y z
N MET A 1 -0.23 -24.47 -91.40
CA MET A 1 0.98 -24.19 -90.60
C MET A 1 0.84 -22.81 -90.00
N ILE A 2 0.50 -22.71 -88.71
CA ILE A 2 0.53 -21.43 -88.00
C ILE A 2 1.99 -20.98 -87.99
N ASN A 3 2.24 -19.81 -88.58
CA ASN A 3 3.59 -19.30 -88.81
C ASN A 3 4.28 -19.13 -87.45
N PHE A 4 5.44 -19.77 -87.21
CA PHE A 4 6.18 -19.73 -85.94
C PHE A 4 6.40 -18.28 -85.45
N ARG A 5 6.51 -17.35 -86.40
CA ARG A 5 6.58 -15.90 -86.15
C ARG A 5 5.36 -15.34 -85.39
N TYR A 6 4.15 -15.82 -85.66
CA TYR A 6 2.93 -15.35 -84.97
C TYR A 6 2.87 -15.82 -83.50
N HIS A 7 3.31 -17.04 -83.19
CA HIS A 7 3.32 -17.52 -81.81
C HIS A 7 4.37 -16.82 -80.95
N VAL A 8 5.55 -16.58 -81.51
CA VAL A 8 6.61 -15.83 -80.82
C VAL A 8 6.19 -14.37 -80.59
N VAL A 9 5.54 -13.73 -81.56
CA VAL A 9 5.02 -12.35 -81.42
C VAL A 9 3.90 -12.27 -80.36
N SER A 10 2.99 -13.24 -80.30
CA SER A 10 1.94 -13.28 -79.27
C SER A 10 2.50 -13.51 -77.86
N LEU A 11 3.43 -14.44 -77.70
CA LEU A 11 4.04 -14.73 -76.40
C LEU A 11 4.86 -13.54 -75.88
N THR A 12 5.64 -12.89 -76.76
CA THR A 12 6.39 -11.68 -76.40
C THR A 12 5.48 -10.51 -76.05
N ALA A 13 4.34 -10.35 -76.73
CA ALA A 13 3.35 -9.34 -76.38
C ALA A 13 2.72 -9.57 -75.00
N VAL A 14 2.41 -10.81 -74.64
CA VAL A 14 1.86 -11.16 -73.31
C VAL A 14 2.89 -10.92 -72.20
N PHE A 15 4.14 -11.35 -72.39
CA PHE A 15 5.20 -11.10 -71.41
C PHE A 15 5.51 -9.61 -71.25
N LEU A 16 5.49 -8.83 -72.36
CA LEU A 16 5.68 -7.39 -72.32
C LEU A 16 4.52 -6.70 -71.59
N ALA A 17 3.28 -7.10 -71.87
CA ALA A 17 2.10 -6.57 -71.18
C ALA A 17 2.14 -6.88 -69.66
N LEU A 18 2.58 -8.08 -69.27
CA LEU A 18 2.72 -8.46 -67.87
C LEU A 18 3.85 -7.70 -67.17
N ALA A 19 5.01 -7.54 -67.83
CA ALA A 19 6.13 -6.76 -67.32
C ALA A 19 5.74 -5.28 -67.12
N ILE A 20 5.06 -4.67 -68.10
CA ILE A 20 4.56 -3.29 -68.01
C ILE A 20 3.50 -3.19 -66.90
N GLY A 21 2.55 -4.13 -66.84
CA GLY A 21 1.51 -4.17 -65.80
C GLY A 21 2.09 -4.25 -64.39
N LEU A 22 3.16 -5.04 -64.19
CA LEU A 22 3.84 -5.16 -62.90
C LEU A 22 4.64 -3.90 -62.55
N VAL A 23 5.37 -3.33 -63.50
CA VAL A 23 6.15 -2.09 -63.29
C VAL A 23 5.21 -0.92 -62.99
N VAL A 24 4.13 -0.75 -63.74
CA VAL A 24 3.15 0.33 -63.54
C VAL A 24 2.34 0.11 -62.25
N GLY A 25 1.91 -1.13 -61.97
CA GLY A 25 1.17 -1.46 -60.75
C GLY A 25 1.97 -1.22 -59.47
N THR A 26 3.26 -1.60 -59.46
CA THR A 26 4.15 -1.35 -58.31
C THR A 26 4.55 0.12 -58.20
N ALA A 27 4.82 0.82 -59.31
CA ALA A 27 5.16 2.24 -59.29
C ALA A 27 3.98 3.13 -58.84
N ALA A 28 2.74 2.80 -59.22
CA ALA A 28 1.55 3.57 -58.86
C ALA A 28 1.16 3.43 -57.38
N LEU A 29 1.41 2.27 -56.75
CA LEU A 29 1.06 2.03 -55.35
C LEU A 29 2.20 2.34 -54.37
N ASN A 30 3.48 2.12 -54.76
CA ASN A 30 4.59 2.22 -53.82
C ASN A 30 4.88 3.65 -53.34
N GLY A 31 4.67 4.67 -54.18
CA GLY A 31 4.91 6.07 -53.79
C GLY A 31 3.97 6.56 -52.69
N PRO A 32 2.64 6.64 -52.96
CA PRO A 32 1.66 7.16 -52.00
C PRO A 32 1.58 6.36 -50.70
N VAL A 33 1.71 5.03 -50.76
CA VAL A 33 1.68 4.17 -49.57
C VAL A 33 2.95 4.35 -48.74
N ALA A 34 4.13 4.42 -49.36
CA ALA A 34 5.37 4.67 -48.63
C ALA A 34 5.40 6.07 -48.01
N ASP A 35 4.85 7.08 -48.68
CA ASP A 35 4.80 8.44 -48.17
C ASP A 35 3.78 8.58 -47.02
N SER A 36 2.60 7.95 -47.13
CA SER A 36 1.64 7.87 -46.02
C SER A 36 2.21 7.12 -44.81
N LEU A 37 2.94 6.02 -45.04
CA LEU A 37 3.64 5.30 -43.98
C LEU A 37 4.74 6.15 -43.34
N ARG A 38 5.53 6.90 -44.13
CA ARG A 38 6.56 7.81 -43.61
C ARG A 38 5.93 8.93 -42.79
N GLU A 39 4.84 9.52 -43.25
CA GLU A 39 4.10 10.57 -42.52
C GLU A 39 3.56 10.03 -41.20
N THR A 40 2.94 8.84 -41.22
CA THR A 40 2.45 8.15 -40.02
C THR A 40 3.58 7.86 -39.04
N VAL A 41 4.72 7.35 -39.52
CA VAL A 41 5.91 7.07 -38.68
C VAL A 41 6.47 8.36 -38.08
N ASN A 42 6.53 9.44 -38.84
CA ASN A 42 7.00 10.74 -38.34
C ASN A 42 6.02 11.35 -37.33
N GLY A 43 4.71 11.20 -37.56
CA GLY A 43 3.65 11.57 -36.62
C GLY A 43 3.80 10.82 -35.30
N LEU A 44 3.85 9.48 -35.35
CA LEU A 44 4.05 8.63 -34.18
C LEU A 44 5.35 8.95 -33.43
N ARG A 45 6.45 9.27 -34.14
CA ARG A 45 7.71 9.70 -33.51
C ARG A 45 7.54 11.02 -32.76
N LYS A 46 6.85 11.99 -33.35
CA LYS A 46 6.56 13.28 -32.72
C LYS A 46 5.66 13.11 -31.50
N ASP A 47 4.59 12.32 -31.61
CA ASP A 47 3.68 12.04 -30.50
C ASP A 47 4.42 11.35 -29.36
N ASN A 48 5.28 10.38 -29.67
CA ASN A 48 6.11 9.71 -28.66
C ASN A 48 7.08 10.69 -27.97
N GLN A 49 7.71 11.60 -28.73
CA GLN A 49 8.56 12.65 -28.16
C GLN A 49 7.76 13.60 -27.24
N GLN A 50 6.56 14.00 -27.65
CA GLN A 50 5.67 14.85 -26.83
C GLN A 50 5.22 14.13 -25.56
N MET A 51 4.79 12.87 -25.65
CA MET A 51 4.42 12.07 -24.49
C MET A 51 5.58 11.91 -23.51
N ARG A 52 6.79 11.65 -24.00
CA ARG A 52 7.99 11.59 -23.15
C ARG A 52 8.27 12.91 -22.44
N GLN A 53 8.13 14.04 -23.14
CA GLN A 53 8.29 15.37 -22.53
C GLN A 53 7.23 15.62 -21.45
N SER A 54 5.96 15.27 -21.71
CA SER A 54 4.88 15.40 -20.73
C SER A 54 5.10 14.52 -19.50
N VAL A 55 5.56 13.27 -19.68
CA VAL A 55 5.90 12.39 -18.56
C VAL A 55 7.03 12.99 -17.73
N ASN A 56 8.09 13.48 -18.37
CA ASN A 56 9.20 14.11 -17.66
C ASN A 56 8.77 15.38 -16.91
N SER A 57 7.88 16.20 -17.49
CA SER A 57 7.39 17.39 -16.80
C SER A 57 6.52 17.04 -15.60
N MET A 58 5.62 16.06 -15.73
CA MET A 58 4.78 15.59 -14.62
C MET A 58 5.61 14.96 -13.50
N GLN A 59 6.64 14.18 -13.83
CA GLN A 59 7.56 13.63 -12.83
C GLN A 59 8.28 14.73 -12.06
N LYS A 60 8.77 15.75 -12.76
CA LYS A 60 9.44 16.88 -12.11
C LYS A 60 8.49 17.71 -11.24
N GLU A 61 7.25 17.89 -11.67
CA GLU A 61 6.22 18.57 -10.88
C GLU A 61 5.91 17.78 -9.60
N LEU A 62 5.75 16.46 -9.70
CA LEU A 62 5.56 15.57 -8.55
C LEU A 62 6.73 15.64 -7.55
N GLU A 63 7.97 15.59 -8.04
CA GLU A 63 9.17 15.73 -7.19
C GLU A 63 9.16 17.06 -6.41
N LEU A 64 8.79 18.17 -7.06
CA LEU A 64 8.70 19.48 -6.41
C LEU A 64 7.57 19.55 -5.38
N GLU A 65 6.43 18.91 -5.66
CA GLU A 65 5.32 18.82 -4.72
C GLU A 65 5.65 17.95 -3.50
N GLU A 66 6.40 16.85 -3.68
CA GLU A 66 6.89 16.02 -2.59
C GLU A 66 7.91 16.75 -1.73
N GLU A 67 8.83 17.50 -2.34
CA GLU A 67 9.78 18.35 -1.62
C GLU A 67 9.06 19.44 -0.82
N PHE A 68 8.05 20.08 -1.41
CA PHE A 68 7.21 21.04 -0.72
C PHE A 68 6.52 20.41 0.51
N ALA A 69 5.95 19.22 0.35
CA ALA A 69 5.31 18.50 1.45
C ALA A 69 6.31 18.15 2.58
N ALA A 70 7.54 17.77 2.23
CA ALA A 70 8.60 17.52 3.21
C ALA A 70 8.98 18.80 3.99
N GLN A 71 9.15 19.93 3.32
CA GLN A 71 9.47 21.22 3.97
C GLN A 71 8.32 21.70 4.87
N MET A 72 7.08 21.49 4.43
CA MET A 72 5.90 21.74 5.25
C MET A 72 5.89 20.84 6.49
N ALA A 73 6.20 19.56 6.34
CA ALA A 73 6.27 18.63 7.47
C ALA A 73 7.25 19.13 8.54
N GLU A 74 8.46 19.56 8.15
CA GLU A 74 9.47 20.12 9.07
C GLU A 74 8.99 21.39 9.79
N THR A 75 8.06 22.15 9.21
CA THR A 75 7.53 23.38 9.82
C THR A 75 6.34 23.12 10.73
N PHE A 76 5.45 22.18 10.37
CA PHE A 76 4.15 22.02 11.02
C PHE A 76 4.06 20.85 11.99
N LEU A 77 4.87 19.80 11.80
CA LEU A 77 4.85 18.62 12.66
C LEU A 77 5.55 18.80 14.01
N PRO A 78 6.67 19.52 14.15
CA PRO A 78 7.42 19.53 15.40
C PRO A 78 6.57 19.81 16.64
N GLY A 79 6.65 18.90 17.62
CA GLY A 79 5.96 19.01 18.91
C GLY A 79 4.49 18.59 18.90
N LYS A 80 3.88 18.25 17.75
CA LYS A 80 2.47 17.84 17.68
C LYS A 80 2.18 16.49 18.35
N LEU A 81 3.17 15.61 18.40
CA LEU A 81 3.08 14.29 19.07
C LEU A 81 4.02 14.19 20.28
N ALA A 82 4.49 15.32 20.82
CA ALA A 82 5.38 15.33 21.98
C ALA A 82 4.76 14.58 23.18
N GLY A 83 5.50 13.59 23.70
CA GLY A 83 5.05 12.74 24.81
C GLY A 83 4.00 11.69 24.45
N LYS A 84 3.68 11.53 23.15
CA LYS A 84 2.81 10.47 22.66
C LYS A 84 3.62 9.25 22.26
N ARG A 85 3.28 8.11 22.85
CA ARG A 85 3.91 6.82 22.56
C ARG A 85 3.19 6.14 21.40
N VAL A 86 3.90 5.86 20.32
CA VAL A 86 3.31 5.34 19.08
C VAL A 86 4.02 4.06 18.66
N LEU A 87 3.24 3.03 18.34
CA LEU A 87 3.74 1.81 17.71
C LEU A 87 3.54 1.91 16.19
N VAL A 88 4.54 1.48 15.42
CA VAL A 88 4.37 1.28 13.97
C VAL A 88 4.20 -0.20 13.67
N LEU A 89 3.09 -0.57 13.04
CA LEU A 89 2.79 -1.94 12.64
C LEU A 89 2.77 -2.01 11.11
N THR A 90 3.68 -2.76 10.51
CA THR A 90 3.77 -2.88 9.05
C THR A 90 3.15 -4.18 8.59
N THR A 91 2.24 -4.13 7.62
CA THR A 91 1.76 -5.34 6.93
C THR A 91 2.73 -5.74 5.81
N PRO A 92 2.68 -6.98 5.31
CA PRO A 92 3.58 -7.42 4.24
C PRO A 92 3.62 -6.51 3.00
N THR A 93 2.48 -5.90 2.64
CA THR A 93 2.35 -5.03 1.48
C THR A 93 2.73 -3.57 1.76
N GLY A 94 2.88 -3.18 3.02
CA GLY A 94 3.19 -1.80 3.44
C GLY A 94 4.67 -1.47 3.60
N ARG A 95 5.57 -2.45 3.50
CA ARG A 95 6.98 -2.32 3.92
C ARG A 95 7.76 -1.22 3.21
N GLU A 96 7.47 -0.96 1.93
CA GLU A 96 8.23 -0.02 1.11
C GLU A 96 8.12 1.43 1.60
N HIS A 97 7.01 1.80 2.23
CA HIS A 97 6.75 3.17 2.67
C HIS A 97 6.69 3.37 4.19
N THR A 98 6.91 2.32 4.97
CA THR A 98 6.97 2.42 6.45
C THR A 98 8.01 3.41 6.92
N GLU A 99 9.19 3.43 6.30
CA GLU A 99 10.30 4.30 6.71
C GLU A 99 9.94 5.78 6.60
N GLY A 100 9.22 6.16 5.53
CA GLY A 100 8.75 7.52 5.35
C GLY A 100 7.72 7.92 6.42
N VAL A 101 6.79 7.01 6.76
CA VAL A 101 5.83 7.24 7.86
C VAL A 101 6.55 7.39 9.20
N LEU A 102 7.53 6.53 9.48
CA LEU A 102 8.32 6.57 10.71
C LEU A 102 9.02 7.92 10.87
N LYS A 103 9.70 8.39 9.81
CA LYS A 103 10.37 9.70 9.80
C LYS A 103 9.40 10.86 10.09
N MET A 104 8.18 10.83 9.57
CA MET A 104 7.18 11.87 9.83
C MET A 104 6.71 11.83 11.30
N LEU A 105 6.52 10.65 11.88
CA LEU A 105 6.18 10.50 13.30
C LEU A 105 7.29 11.04 14.20
N GLU A 106 8.55 10.73 13.91
CA GLU A 106 9.72 11.25 14.62
C GLU A 106 9.83 12.78 14.49
N THR A 107 9.62 13.31 13.28
CA THR A 107 9.61 14.77 13.04
C THR A 107 8.51 15.46 13.86
N ALA A 108 7.39 14.77 14.09
CA ALA A 108 6.32 15.27 14.96
C ALA A 108 6.64 15.21 16.46
N GLY A 109 7.76 14.59 16.84
CA GLY A 109 8.19 14.39 18.22
C GLY A 109 7.51 13.21 18.92
N ALA A 110 6.97 12.24 18.17
CA ALA A 110 6.42 11.02 18.74
C ALA A 110 7.53 10.16 19.39
N ASP A 111 7.21 9.54 20.52
CA ASP A 111 8.05 8.49 21.13
C ASP A 111 7.67 7.15 20.48
N VAL A 112 8.41 6.77 19.44
CA VAL A 112 8.16 5.52 18.73
C VAL A 112 8.61 4.36 19.61
N THR A 113 7.66 3.60 20.15
CA THR A 113 7.95 2.51 21.09
C THR A 113 8.54 1.29 20.40
N GLY A 114 8.36 1.19 19.08
CA GLY A 114 8.98 0.18 18.24
C GLY A 114 8.25 0.01 16.91
N ARG A 115 8.89 -0.74 16.03
CA ARG A 115 8.38 -1.15 14.73
C ARG A 115 8.21 -2.67 14.70
N VAL A 116 7.00 -3.12 14.40
CA VAL A 116 6.67 -4.54 14.25
C VAL A 116 6.24 -4.80 12.81
N ASP A 117 7.02 -5.61 12.11
CA ASP A 117 6.76 -5.97 10.73
C ASP A 117 6.11 -7.36 10.68
N ILE A 118 4.83 -7.39 10.34
CA ILE A 118 4.07 -8.61 10.14
C ILE A 118 4.57 -9.33 8.88
N GLN A 119 4.83 -10.62 9.02
CA GLN A 119 5.33 -11.46 7.93
C GLN A 119 4.17 -12.10 7.17
N ASP A 120 4.40 -12.47 5.91
CA ASP A 120 3.43 -13.14 5.05
C ASP A 120 2.85 -14.41 5.67
N LYS A 121 3.65 -15.08 6.51
CA LYS A 121 3.24 -16.26 7.27
C LYS A 121 2.08 -15.97 8.23
N PHE A 122 2.01 -14.77 8.82
CA PHE A 122 0.96 -14.38 9.77
C PHE A 122 -0.40 -14.25 9.11
N VAL A 123 -0.44 -13.71 7.89
CA VAL A 123 -1.70 -13.48 7.16
C VAL A 123 -2.10 -14.66 6.27
N ASN A 124 -1.24 -15.67 6.16
CA ASN A 124 -1.51 -16.85 5.35
C ASN A 124 -2.52 -17.77 6.07
N PRO A 125 -3.68 -18.10 5.45
CA PRO A 125 -4.71 -18.93 6.05
C PRO A 125 -4.23 -20.34 6.45
N ASP A 126 -3.20 -20.88 5.80
CA ASP A 126 -2.63 -22.20 6.14
C ASP A 126 -2.03 -22.23 7.56
N ASN A 127 -1.66 -21.06 8.12
CA ASN A 127 -1.08 -20.97 9.45
C ASN A 127 -2.10 -20.69 10.56
N ASN A 128 -3.41 -20.66 10.25
CA ASN A 128 -4.45 -20.31 11.22
C ASN A 128 -4.36 -21.14 12.52
N THR A 129 -4.30 -22.47 12.41
CA THR A 129 -4.20 -23.35 13.58
C THR A 129 -2.92 -23.11 14.38
N ASN A 130 -1.79 -22.94 13.68
CA ASN A 130 -0.48 -22.70 14.32
C ASN A 130 -0.45 -21.35 15.06
N LEU A 131 -1.06 -20.31 14.49
CA LEU A 131 -1.20 -19.01 15.13
C LEU A 131 -2.08 -19.07 16.37
N MET A 132 -3.19 -19.81 16.31
CA MET A 132 -4.07 -19.99 17.45
C MET A 132 -3.35 -20.73 18.60
N GLU A 133 -2.65 -21.82 18.29
CA GLU A 133 -1.84 -22.55 19.28
C GLU A 133 -0.70 -21.67 19.83
N LEU A 134 -0.04 -20.91 18.97
CA LEU A 134 1.00 -19.98 19.39
C LEU A 134 0.45 -18.91 20.33
N ALA A 135 -0.71 -18.33 20.06
CA ALA A 135 -1.31 -17.33 20.93
C ALA A 135 -1.60 -17.89 22.34
N VAL A 136 -2.09 -19.12 22.42
CA VAL A 136 -2.36 -19.78 23.71
C VAL A 136 -1.06 -20.11 24.45
N THR A 137 -0.04 -20.62 23.76
CA THR A 137 1.24 -21.02 24.37
C THR A 137 2.17 -19.84 24.68
N ALA A 138 2.06 -18.75 23.92
CA ALA A 138 2.79 -17.52 24.13
C ALA A 138 2.17 -16.65 25.23
N ALA A 139 0.94 -16.92 25.66
CA ALA A 139 0.29 -16.20 26.75
C ALA A 139 1.17 -16.16 28.02
N ARG A 140 1.00 -15.08 28.79
CA ARG A 140 1.82 -14.79 29.99
C ARG A 140 0.93 -14.38 31.16
N PRO A 141 1.44 -14.38 32.41
CA PRO A 141 0.65 -13.97 33.57
C PRO A 141 0.05 -12.56 33.41
N SER A 142 0.82 -11.62 32.85
CA SER A 142 0.30 -10.29 32.56
C SER A 142 -0.44 -10.18 31.22
N ALA A 143 -0.55 -11.23 30.41
CA ALA A 143 -1.32 -11.30 29.17
C ALA A 143 -1.95 -12.70 28.98
N PRO A 144 -3.00 -13.03 29.78
CA PRO A 144 -3.49 -14.39 29.89
C PRO A 144 -4.33 -14.82 28.66
N ALA A 145 -4.27 -16.11 28.33
CA ALA A 145 -5.03 -16.68 27.21
C ALA A 145 -6.55 -16.56 27.38
N SER A 146 -7.04 -16.43 28.62
CA SER A 146 -8.48 -16.27 28.92
C SER A 146 -9.08 -14.98 28.39
N ALA A 147 -8.26 -13.97 28.06
CA ALA A 147 -8.70 -12.71 27.47
C ALA A 147 -8.76 -12.76 25.94
N LEU A 148 -8.34 -13.87 25.32
CA LEU A 148 -8.23 -13.98 23.87
C LEU A 148 -9.54 -14.50 23.24
N PRO A 149 -9.86 -14.07 22.00
CA PRO A 149 -10.98 -14.61 21.23
C PRO A 149 -10.90 -16.14 21.07
N GLY A 150 -12.00 -16.83 21.41
CA GLY A 150 -12.16 -18.28 21.30
C GLY A 150 -13.00 -18.72 20.10
N ASN A 151 -12.84 -18.08 18.95
CA ASN A 151 -13.67 -18.27 17.76
C ASN A 151 -13.02 -19.12 16.65
N GLY A 152 -11.85 -19.70 16.90
CA GLY A 152 -11.14 -20.53 15.93
C GLY A 152 -10.33 -19.75 14.89
N ASN A 153 -10.27 -18.42 14.98
CA ASN A 153 -9.47 -17.58 14.08
C ASN A 153 -8.12 -17.24 14.74
N GLY A 154 -7.06 -17.92 14.33
CA GLY A 154 -5.72 -17.75 14.89
C GLY A 154 -5.09 -16.40 14.60
N VAL A 155 -5.44 -15.75 13.47
CA VAL A 155 -5.00 -14.39 13.15
C VAL A 155 -5.63 -13.41 14.15
N GLU A 156 -6.94 -13.52 14.38
CA GLU A 156 -7.64 -12.69 15.35
C GLU A 156 -7.13 -12.93 16.77
N THR A 157 -7.04 -14.18 17.21
CA THR A 157 -6.53 -14.55 18.55
C THR A 157 -5.10 -14.05 18.76
N SER A 158 -4.22 -14.19 17.76
CA SER A 158 -2.84 -13.69 17.83
C SER A 158 -2.76 -12.18 17.84
N SER A 159 -3.57 -11.51 17.02
CA SER A 159 -3.62 -10.05 16.97
C SER A 159 -4.13 -9.46 18.27
N ALA A 160 -5.11 -10.12 18.92
CA ALA A 160 -5.60 -9.74 20.24
C ALA A 160 -4.50 -9.84 21.30
N LEU A 161 -3.72 -10.92 21.30
CA LEU A 161 -2.59 -11.07 22.21
C LEU A 161 -1.53 -9.98 21.97
N LEU A 162 -1.14 -9.75 20.71
CA LEU A 162 -0.16 -8.74 20.33
C LEU A 162 -0.63 -7.33 20.72
N ALA A 163 -1.87 -6.96 20.40
CA ALA A 163 -2.45 -5.68 20.78
C ALA A 163 -2.45 -5.50 22.31
N SER A 164 -2.84 -6.54 23.06
CA SER A 164 -2.86 -6.49 24.54
C SER A 164 -1.50 -6.29 25.19
N VAL A 165 -0.42 -6.64 24.47
CA VAL A 165 0.97 -6.58 24.92
C VAL A 165 1.64 -5.29 24.45
N LEU A 166 1.32 -4.83 23.25
CA LEU A 166 1.98 -3.69 22.60
C LEU A 166 1.29 -2.35 22.89
N LEU A 167 0.01 -2.35 23.20
CA LEU A 167 -0.74 -1.13 23.50
C LEU A 167 -1.01 -0.96 25.00
N ASP A 168 -1.25 0.29 25.39
CA ASP A 168 -1.74 0.63 26.72
C ASP A 168 -3.08 -0.05 26.97
N ARG A 169 -3.28 -0.45 28.22
CA ARG A 169 -4.51 -1.09 28.65
C ARG A 169 -5.46 -0.09 29.31
N PRO A 170 -6.76 -0.41 29.36
CA PRO A 170 -7.73 0.41 30.08
C PRO A 170 -7.28 0.67 31.52
N GLN A 171 -7.56 1.87 32.02
CA GLN A 171 -7.20 2.26 33.38
C GLN A 171 -7.74 1.24 34.40
N GLY A 172 -6.89 0.88 35.37
CA GLY A 172 -7.19 -0.14 36.38
C GLY A 172 -6.76 -1.56 36.00
N THR A 173 -6.32 -1.79 34.77
CA THR A 173 -5.70 -3.07 34.37
C THR A 173 -4.20 -3.02 34.61
N PRO A 174 -3.58 -4.03 35.26
CA PRO A 174 -2.13 -4.10 35.37
C PRO A 174 -1.45 -4.07 33.99
N ALA A 175 -0.42 -3.23 33.88
CA ALA A 175 0.39 -3.14 32.68
C ALA A 175 1.13 -4.45 32.41
N VAL A 176 1.38 -4.74 31.12
CA VAL A 176 2.19 -5.89 30.72
C VAL A 176 3.64 -5.66 31.12
N THR A 177 4.22 -6.63 31.83
CA THR A 177 5.62 -6.56 32.24
C THR A 177 6.54 -6.56 31.02
N GLU A 178 7.69 -5.90 31.11
CA GLU A 178 8.66 -5.89 30.01
C GLU A 178 9.13 -7.32 29.66
N ALA A 179 9.30 -8.18 30.67
CA ALA A 179 9.69 -9.57 30.48
C ALA A 179 8.61 -10.36 29.71
N ASP A 180 7.34 -10.23 30.08
CA ASP A 180 6.24 -10.90 29.37
C ASP A 180 6.12 -10.38 27.93
N ARG A 181 6.21 -9.06 27.73
CA ARG A 181 6.19 -8.43 26.41
C ARG A 181 7.27 -8.99 25.49
N LYS A 182 8.52 -9.01 25.96
CA LYS A 182 9.66 -9.58 25.21
C LYS A 182 9.45 -11.06 24.92
N ALA A 183 8.91 -11.82 25.88
CA ALA A 183 8.67 -13.25 25.70
C ALA A 183 7.58 -13.55 24.66
N VAL A 184 6.49 -12.76 24.61
CA VAL A 184 5.45 -12.88 23.57
C VAL A 184 6.04 -12.54 22.20
N LEU A 185 6.71 -11.39 22.07
CA LEU A 185 7.33 -10.97 20.80
C LEU A 185 8.37 -11.97 20.30
N ALA A 186 9.20 -12.51 21.18
CA ALA A 186 10.17 -13.55 20.84
C ALA A 186 9.48 -14.83 20.34
N ALA A 187 8.34 -15.23 20.91
CA ALA A 187 7.60 -16.40 20.45
C ALA A 187 7.10 -16.23 19.00
N TYR A 188 6.53 -15.08 18.66
CA TYR A 188 6.10 -14.77 17.28
C TYR A 188 7.26 -14.58 16.32
N SER A 189 8.36 -13.96 16.77
CA SER A 189 9.57 -13.79 15.96
C SER A 189 10.25 -15.11 15.65
N ASN A 190 10.43 -15.99 16.65
CA ASN A 190 10.97 -17.34 16.46
C ASN A 190 10.06 -18.21 15.58
N GLY A 191 8.74 -17.99 15.63
CA GLY A 191 7.77 -18.62 14.75
C GLY A 191 7.82 -18.12 13.30
N GLY A 192 8.55 -17.04 13.02
CA GLY A 192 8.64 -16.40 11.70
C GLY A 192 7.38 -15.63 11.31
N TYR A 193 6.59 -15.19 12.28
CA TYR A 193 5.32 -14.51 12.07
C TYR A 193 5.43 -12.98 12.11
N LEU A 194 6.42 -12.46 12.82
CA LEU A 194 6.76 -11.04 12.84
C LEU A 194 8.28 -10.86 12.91
N THR A 195 8.73 -9.66 12.59
CA THR A 195 10.08 -9.18 12.90
C THR A 195 9.96 -7.86 13.65
N ALA A 196 10.89 -7.62 14.57
CA ALA A 196 11.05 -6.32 15.20
C ALA A 196 12.48 -5.87 14.91
N GLU A 197 12.64 -4.79 14.14
CA GLU A 197 13.97 -4.25 13.80
C GLU A 197 14.66 -3.71 15.05
N GLU A 198 13.89 -3.05 15.92
CA GLU A 198 14.35 -2.56 17.21
C GLU A 198 13.58 -3.19 18.38
N PRO A 199 14.19 -3.33 19.57
CA PRO A 199 13.50 -3.82 20.75
C PRO A 199 12.36 -2.87 21.11
N VAL A 200 11.13 -3.40 21.19
CA VAL A 200 9.97 -2.62 21.64
C VAL A 200 10.20 -2.15 23.08
N SER A 201 10.29 -0.83 23.27
CA SER A 201 10.73 -0.16 24.51
C SER A 201 9.63 -0.04 25.56
N GLY A 202 8.37 -0.28 25.19
CA GLY A 202 7.23 -0.15 26.10
C GLY A 202 5.89 -0.37 25.42
N SER A 203 4.80 0.02 26.09
CA SER A 203 3.46 0.05 25.49
C SER A 203 3.23 1.37 24.76
N ALA A 204 2.42 1.38 23.71
CA ALA A 204 2.03 2.58 22.99
C ALA A 204 0.60 3.02 23.32
N GLU A 205 0.34 4.33 23.26
CA GLU A 205 -1.01 4.91 23.37
C GLU A 205 -1.80 4.72 22.06
N ALA A 206 -1.09 4.67 20.93
CA ALA A 206 -1.67 4.49 19.60
C ALA A 206 -0.79 3.65 18.69
N VAL A 207 -1.40 3.16 17.61
CA VAL A 207 -0.72 2.42 16.55
C VAL A 207 -0.95 3.08 15.19
N VAL A 208 0.10 3.13 14.39
CA VAL A 208 0.01 3.41 12.95
C VAL A 208 0.23 2.11 12.21
N VAL A 209 -0.80 1.64 11.52
CA VAL A 209 -0.72 0.46 10.66
C VAL A 209 -0.37 0.92 9.25
N VAL A 210 0.80 0.51 8.77
CA VAL A 210 1.24 0.78 7.40
C VAL A 210 0.93 -0.43 6.54
N SER A 211 0.02 -0.23 5.59
CA SER A 211 -0.45 -1.23 4.63
C SER A 211 -0.22 -0.75 3.21
N GLY A 212 -0.28 -1.66 2.24
CA GLY A 212 -0.10 -1.32 0.83
C GLY A 212 -1.26 -1.74 -0.06
N GLN A 213 -0.91 -2.10 -1.29
CA GLN A 213 -1.82 -2.63 -2.30
C GLN A 213 -2.46 -3.96 -1.83
N PRO A 214 -3.63 -4.32 -2.38
CA PRO A 214 -4.28 -5.58 -2.04
C PRO A 214 -3.44 -6.78 -2.47
N TYR A 215 -3.63 -7.93 -1.82
CA TYR A 215 -2.99 -9.16 -2.25
C TYR A 215 -3.56 -9.62 -3.60
N VAL A 216 -2.72 -10.24 -4.45
CA VAL A 216 -3.12 -10.66 -5.80
C VAL A 216 -3.00 -12.17 -6.03
N ASP A 217 -2.62 -12.93 -5.00
CA ASP A 217 -2.53 -14.39 -5.09
C ASP A 217 -3.87 -15.10 -4.88
N LYS A 218 -3.86 -16.43 -4.99
CA LYS A 218 -5.06 -17.29 -4.91
C LYS A 218 -5.81 -17.18 -3.58
N ASP A 219 -5.14 -16.76 -2.50
CA ASP A 219 -5.71 -16.60 -1.16
C ASP A 219 -5.87 -15.12 -0.77
N SER A 220 -5.74 -14.20 -1.73
CA SER A 220 -5.83 -12.74 -1.56
C SER A 220 -6.93 -12.30 -0.61
N ALA A 221 -8.20 -12.65 -0.92
CA ALA A 221 -9.34 -12.27 -0.09
C ALA A 221 -9.23 -12.70 1.39
N LYS A 222 -8.65 -13.87 1.66
CA LYS A 222 -8.44 -14.36 3.03
C LYS A 222 -7.27 -13.64 3.73
N LYS A 223 -6.25 -13.25 2.96
CA LYS A 223 -5.14 -12.43 3.48
C LYS A 223 -5.59 -11.01 3.79
N ASP A 224 -6.42 -10.42 2.92
CA ASP A 224 -7.05 -9.12 3.17
C ASP A 224 -7.93 -9.18 4.43
N GLU A 225 -8.77 -10.21 4.56
CA GLU A 225 -9.55 -10.46 5.79
C GLU A 225 -8.64 -10.58 7.02
N SER A 226 -7.51 -11.30 6.91
CA SER A 226 -6.54 -11.43 8.00
C SER A 226 -5.94 -10.09 8.43
N VAL A 227 -5.62 -9.22 7.47
CA VAL A 227 -5.12 -7.87 7.74
C VAL A 227 -6.19 -6.98 8.38
N VAL A 228 -7.46 -7.14 8.01
CA VAL A 228 -8.58 -6.47 8.68
C VAL A 228 -8.73 -6.95 10.12
N LYS A 229 -8.62 -8.26 10.37
CA LYS A 229 -8.65 -8.82 11.73
C LYS A 229 -7.53 -8.28 12.60
N ILE A 230 -6.35 -8.04 12.03
CA ILE A 230 -5.26 -7.33 12.74
C ILE A 230 -5.74 -5.93 13.14
N ALA A 231 -6.22 -5.12 12.19
CA ALA A 231 -6.68 -3.76 12.47
C ALA A 231 -7.80 -3.72 13.53
N GLU A 232 -8.79 -4.62 13.44
CA GLU A 232 -9.89 -4.74 14.40
C GLU A 232 -9.40 -4.97 15.85
N GLN A 233 -8.42 -5.86 16.06
CA GLN A 233 -7.95 -6.14 17.43
C GLN A 233 -7.15 -4.99 18.02
N PHE A 234 -6.41 -4.27 17.19
CA PHE A 234 -5.69 -3.08 17.61
C PHE A 234 -6.64 -1.92 17.90
N ASP A 235 -7.68 -1.72 17.07
CA ASP A 235 -8.75 -0.73 17.28
C ASP A 235 -9.50 -0.93 18.61
N ARG A 236 -9.78 -2.19 18.96
CA ARG A 236 -10.41 -2.54 20.25
C ARG A 236 -9.56 -2.16 21.46
N THR A 237 -8.25 -1.98 21.30
CA THR A 237 -7.31 -1.75 22.41
C THR A 237 -6.87 -0.30 22.52
N GLY A 238 -6.64 0.38 21.39
CA GLY A 238 -6.12 1.75 21.37
C GLY A 238 -6.44 2.49 20.08
N ALA A 239 -6.00 3.76 20.02
CA ALA A 239 -6.20 4.58 18.83
C ALA A 239 -5.39 4.02 17.65
N ILE A 240 -6.02 3.95 16.48
CA ILE A 240 -5.41 3.39 15.27
C ILE A 240 -5.56 4.34 14.08
N VAL A 241 -4.48 4.44 13.31
CA VAL A 241 -4.48 5.07 11.99
C VAL A 241 -3.92 4.07 10.97
N VAL A 242 -4.59 3.90 9.84
CA VAL A 242 -4.13 3.05 8.74
C VAL A 242 -3.61 3.92 7.60
N GLY A 243 -2.30 3.87 7.33
CA GLY A 243 -1.72 4.41 6.10
C GLY A 243 -1.68 3.31 5.03
N GLY A 244 -2.34 3.51 3.89
CA GLY A 244 -2.44 2.57 2.77
C GLY A 244 -1.76 3.05 1.50
N ASN A 245 -1.85 2.23 0.45
CA ASN A 245 -1.53 2.59 -0.93
C ASN A 245 -2.75 2.23 -1.81
N GLY A 246 -3.53 3.24 -2.15
CA GLY A 246 -4.86 3.15 -2.74
C GLY A 246 -5.98 2.97 -1.71
N SER A 247 -7.22 2.98 -2.20
CA SER A 247 -8.44 2.77 -1.42
C SER A 247 -9.47 1.91 -2.15
N ASP A 248 -9.00 1.02 -3.03
CA ASP A 248 -9.80 0.12 -3.86
C ASP A 248 -9.22 -1.31 -3.86
N GLY A 249 -9.90 -2.24 -4.53
CA GLY A 249 -9.41 -3.60 -4.81
C GLY A 249 -9.38 -4.52 -3.59
N GLY A 250 -10.09 -4.18 -2.52
CA GLY A 250 -10.13 -4.97 -1.29
C GLY A 250 -8.95 -4.73 -0.35
N ASN A 251 -8.17 -3.66 -0.54
CA ASN A 251 -7.11 -3.32 0.40
C ASN A 251 -7.68 -2.88 1.76
N LEU A 252 -6.82 -2.83 2.79
CA LEU A 252 -7.26 -2.54 4.17
C LEU A 252 -8.01 -1.20 4.28
N VAL A 253 -7.54 -0.15 3.59
CA VAL A 253 -8.20 1.17 3.59
C VAL A 253 -9.61 1.08 3.01
N ALA A 254 -9.78 0.40 1.87
CA ALA A 254 -11.08 0.21 1.24
C ALA A 254 -12.06 -0.52 2.17
N ILE A 255 -11.60 -1.58 2.84
CA ILE A 255 -12.45 -2.38 3.74
C ILE A 255 -12.84 -1.56 4.98
N VAL A 256 -11.90 -0.86 5.60
CA VAL A 256 -12.18 -0.01 6.77
C VAL A 256 -13.18 1.10 6.41
N ARG A 257 -13.02 1.77 5.26
CA ARG A 257 -13.96 2.80 4.81
C ARG A 257 -15.35 2.25 4.45
N GLY A 258 -15.40 1.01 3.97
CA GLY A 258 -16.64 0.33 3.61
C GLY A 258 -17.43 -0.21 4.82
N ASP A 259 -16.77 -0.38 5.98
CA ASP A 259 -17.41 -0.84 7.21
C ASP A 259 -17.89 0.35 8.07
N PRO A 260 -19.20 0.47 8.34
CA PRO A 260 -19.76 1.62 9.05
C PRO A 260 -19.37 1.68 10.53
N VAL A 261 -18.86 0.59 11.12
CA VAL A 261 -18.35 0.54 12.49
C VAL A 261 -16.87 0.92 12.49
N LEU A 262 -16.05 0.29 11.64
CA LEU A 262 -14.61 0.57 11.59
C LEU A 262 -14.32 2.01 11.14
N ALA A 263 -15.09 2.55 10.18
CA ALA A 263 -14.90 3.92 9.72
C ALA A 263 -15.13 5.00 10.81
N GLN A 264 -15.79 4.64 11.92
CA GLN A 264 -16.04 5.55 13.04
C GLN A 264 -14.89 5.58 14.06
N THR A 265 -14.08 4.53 14.11
CA THR A 265 -13.02 4.35 15.12
C THR A 265 -11.62 4.39 14.50
N ILE A 266 -11.48 3.95 13.25
CA ILE A 266 -10.22 3.87 12.53
C ILE A 266 -10.08 5.04 11.55
N SER A 267 -9.02 5.83 11.72
CA SER A 267 -8.63 6.80 10.69
C SER A 267 -7.88 6.12 9.56
N THR A 268 -8.08 6.52 8.31
CA THR A 268 -7.33 5.98 7.17
C THR A 268 -6.74 7.08 6.29
N VAL A 269 -5.60 6.78 5.66
CA VAL A 269 -4.95 7.60 4.65
C VAL A 269 -4.60 6.72 3.46
N ASP A 270 -5.06 7.03 2.25
CA ASP A 270 -4.94 6.12 1.10
C ASP A 270 -3.64 6.26 0.29
N ASN A 271 -2.83 7.29 0.52
CA ASN A 271 -1.63 7.58 -0.27
C ASN A 271 -0.35 7.63 0.57
N ALA A 272 -0.26 6.81 1.63
CA ALA A 272 0.90 6.76 2.53
C ALA A 272 2.20 6.30 1.86
N ASN A 273 2.13 5.83 0.61
CA ASN A 273 3.29 5.59 -0.25
C ASN A 273 3.95 6.88 -0.80
N THR A 274 3.35 8.06 -0.55
CA THR A 274 3.87 9.37 -0.96
C THR A 274 4.26 10.20 0.26
N VAL A 275 5.15 11.18 0.09
CA VAL A 275 5.54 12.10 1.18
C VAL A 275 4.32 12.85 1.74
N GLN A 276 3.40 13.25 0.86
CA GLN A 276 2.15 13.92 1.22
C GLN A 276 1.29 13.03 2.13
N GLY A 277 1.06 11.77 1.75
CA GLY A 277 0.28 10.85 2.56
C GLY A 277 0.96 10.44 3.87
N GLN A 278 2.29 10.41 3.93
CA GLN A 278 3.05 10.17 5.18
C GLN A 278 2.85 11.31 6.19
N LEU A 279 2.92 12.56 5.70
CA LEU A 279 2.57 13.75 6.47
C LEU A 279 1.12 13.65 6.98
N VAL A 280 0.17 13.39 6.08
CA VAL A 280 -1.26 13.29 6.43
C VAL A 280 -1.53 12.15 7.42
N THR A 281 -0.84 11.02 7.31
CA THR A 281 -0.92 9.90 8.27
C THR A 281 -0.56 10.36 9.68
N THR A 282 0.49 11.16 9.81
CA THR A 282 0.91 11.73 11.09
C THR A 282 -0.11 12.75 11.62
N LEU A 283 -0.65 13.61 10.75
CA LEU A 283 -1.70 14.57 11.14
C LEU A 283 -3.00 13.87 11.55
N ALA A 284 -3.35 12.76 10.90
CA ALA A 284 -4.52 11.96 11.24
C ALA A 284 -4.34 11.34 12.64
N LEU A 285 -3.13 10.89 12.96
CA LEU A 285 -2.81 10.41 14.30
C LEU A 285 -2.91 11.52 15.36
N VAL A 286 -2.44 12.74 15.04
CA VAL A 286 -2.61 13.90 15.92
C VAL A 286 -4.08 14.11 16.23
N GLN A 287 -4.94 14.20 15.20
CA GLN A 287 -6.39 14.39 15.40
C GLN A 287 -7.02 13.24 16.19
N GLN A 288 -6.69 11.99 15.86
CA GLN A 288 -7.20 10.82 16.56
C GLN A 288 -6.87 10.88 18.05
N LEU A 289 -5.65 11.30 18.41
CA LEU A 289 -5.19 11.36 19.79
C LEU A 289 -5.76 12.55 20.56
N THR A 290 -5.88 13.72 19.92
CA THR A 290 -6.31 14.98 20.58
C THR A 290 -7.82 15.17 20.59
N GLU A 291 -8.49 14.88 19.48
CA GLU A 291 -9.94 15.10 19.30
C GLU A 291 -10.76 13.82 19.47
N LYS A 292 -10.11 12.65 19.58
CA LYS A 292 -10.78 11.34 19.65
C LYS A 292 -11.73 11.13 18.47
N LYS A 293 -11.32 11.60 17.29
CA LYS A 293 -12.12 11.59 16.07
C LYS A 293 -11.39 10.83 14.97
N ALA A 294 -12.08 9.84 14.39
CA ALA A 294 -11.65 9.15 13.19
C ALA A 294 -12.03 9.91 11.91
N GLY A 295 -11.19 9.78 10.89
CA GLY A 295 -11.43 10.37 9.58
C GLY A 295 -10.76 9.63 8.44
N GLN A 296 -11.25 9.87 7.22
CA GLN A 296 -10.84 9.16 6.00
C GLN A 296 -10.20 10.17 5.06
N TYR A 297 -8.88 10.08 4.86
CA TYR A 297 -8.07 11.11 4.19
C TYR A 297 -7.28 10.58 2.98
N GLY A 298 -6.82 11.49 2.13
CA GLY A 298 -6.00 11.16 0.98
C GLY A 298 -6.65 11.58 -0.33
N VAL A 299 -6.28 10.94 -1.42
CA VAL A 299 -6.58 11.36 -2.80
C VAL A 299 -7.57 10.44 -3.51
N GLY A 300 -7.95 9.32 -2.91
CA GLY A 300 -8.94 8.41 -3.47
C GLY A 300 -10.36 8.98 -3.41
N ASP A 301 -11.23 8.56 -4.33
CA ASP A 301 -12.60 9.08 -4.46
C ASP A 301 -13.48 8.89 -3.21
N ASN A 302 -13.11 7.94 -2.34
CA ASN A 302 -13.78 7.64 -1.07
C ASN A 302 -13.13 8.33 0.14
N ALA A 303 -12.19 9.26 -0.06
CA ALA A 303 -11.68 10.13 0.99
C ALA A 303 -12.68 11.25 1.30
N ALA A 304 -12.82 11.60 2.58
CA ALA A 304 -13.70 12.68 3.02
C ALA A 304 -13.08 14.06 2.80
N ASP A 305 -11.76 14.18 3.01
CA ASP A 305 -10.96 15.39 2.82
C ASP A 305 -9.51 14.98 2.48
N LEU A 306 -8.72 15.86 1.87
CA LEU A 306 -7.31 15.58 1.59
C LEU A 306 -6.45 15.46 2.87
N LEU A 307 -6.78 16.24 3.90
CA LEU A 307 -6.08 16.26 5.18
C LEU A 307 -7.01 16.55 6.36
N PRO A 308 -6.63 16.14 7.59
CA PRO A 308 -7.32 16.54 8.81
C PRO A 308 -7.35 18.05 8.99
N ARG A 309 -8.47 18.56 9.52
CA ARG A 309 -8.53 19.93 10.03
C ARG A 309 -7.87 19.93 11.41
N LEU A 310 -6.73 20.58 11.53
CA LEU A 310 -6.03 20.69 12.80
C LEU A 310 -6.78 21.63 13.75
N PRO A 311 -6.76 21.35 15.07
CA PRO A 311 -7.33 22.26 16.05
C PRO A 311 -6.58 23.60 16.02
N GLN A 312 -7.34 24.70 16.18
CA GLN A 312 -6.79 26.05 16.29
C GLN A 312 -5.98 26.22 17.58
#